data_AF-A0A4Y2T740-F1
#
_entry.id   AF-A0A4Y2T740-F1
#
_cell.length_a   1.000
_cell.length_b   1.000
_cell.length_c   1.000
_cell.angle_alpha   90.00
_cell.angle_beta   90.00
_cell.angle_gamma   90.00
#
_symmetry.space_group_name_H-M   'P 1'
#
loop_
_entity.id
_entity.type
_entity.pdbx_description
1 polymer ?
#
loop_
_entity_poly.entity_id
_entity_poly.type
_entity_poly.pdbx_seq_one_letter_code
_entity_poly.pdbx_strand_id
1 'polypeptide(L)'
;MQDGVRPHRTAEVFDFLSEHSDNHVVALYYEMRTKSGMVWPPYSPDLTPCDFFGGYLKDMMYPHNPQTIVELEQYISAAYQTIPTEMFARASANFVLRLCHVVVANSGYFENIVL
;
A
#
# COMPACT_ATOMS: atom_id res chain seq x y z
N MET A 1 -2.05 6.25 3.33
CA MET A 1 -0.66 5.92 2.94
C MET A 1 -0.60 5.83 1.43
N GLN A 2 0.42 6.41 0.80
CA GLN A 2 0.66 6.31 -0.64
C GLN A 2 2.14 6.07 -0.91
N ASP A 3 2.43 5.42 -2.04
CA ASP A 3 3.80 5.23 -2.50
C ASP A 3 4.45 6.55 -2.96
N GLY A 4 5.74 6.48 -3.29
CA GLY A 4 6.52 7.64 -3.72
C GLY A 4 6.43 7.98 -5.22
N VAL A 5 5.45 7.46 -5.97
CA VAL A 5 5.37 7.67 -7.43
C VAL A 5 5.04 9.13 -7.75
N ARG A 6 5.63 9.68 -8.83
CA ARG A 6 5.60 11.13 -9.12
C ARG A 6 4.18 11.73 -9.19
N PRO A 7 3.22 11.13 -9.92
CA PRO A 7 1.82 11.56 -9.90
C PRO A 7 1.18 11.70 -8.50
N HIS A 8 1.61 10.93 -7.50
CA HIS A 8 1.02 10.98 -6.15
C HIS A 8 1.57 12.14 -5.29
N ARG A 9 2.52 12.92 -5.82
CA ARG A 9 3.27 13.92 -5.05
C ARG A 9 3.18 15.32 -5.65
N THR A 10 2.16 15.58 -6.46
CA THR A 10 1.92 16.94 -6.95
C THR A 10 1.38 17.82 -5.81
N ALA A 11 1.47 19.12 -6.03
CA ALA A 11 0.96 20.10 -5.07
C ALA A 11 -0.55 19.87 -4.80
N GLU A 12 -1.30 19.70 -5.88
CA GLU A 12 -2.74 19.53 -5.86
C GLU A 12 -3.15 18.27 -5.09
N VAL A 13 -2.41 17.15 -5.28
CA VAL A 13 -2.66 15.91 -4.56
C VAL A 13 -2.39 16.08 -3.06
N PHE A 14 -1.27 16.71 -2.68
CA PHE A 14 -0.94 16.94 -1.27
C PHE A 14 -1.91 17.92 -0.58
N ASP A 15 -2.42 18.93 -1.29
CA ASP A 15 -3.44 19.85 -0.75
C ASP A 15 -4.74 19.09 -0.51
N PHE A 16 -5.18 18.31 -1.49
CA PHE A 16 -6.37 17.47 -1.38
C PHE A 16 -6.28 16.51 -0.18
N LEU A 17 -5.14 15.82 -0.02
CA LEU A 17 -4.95 14.91 1.10
C LEU A 17 -4.90 15.62 2.45
N SER A 18 -4.31 16.82 2.52
CA SER A 18 -4.29 17.64 3.74
C SER A 18 -5.70 17.99 4.21
N GLU A 19 -6.56 18.37 3.27
CA GLU A 19 -7.96 18.75 3.53
C GLU A 19 -8.82 17.56 3.97
N HIS A 20 -8.62 16.38 3.37
CA HIS A 20 -9.54 15.24 3.54
C HIS A 20 -9.06 14.19 4.55
N SER A 21 -7.81 14.26 5.02
CA SER A 21 -7.21 13.22 5.87
C SER A 21 -6.76 13.72 7.24
N ASP A 22 -7.16 14.93 7.66
CA ASP A 22 -6.75 15.56 8.93
C ASP A 22 -5.22 15.55 9.14
N ASN A 23 -4.45 15.71 8.06
CA ASN A 23 -2.98 15.56 8.04
C ASN A 23 -2.43 14.18 8.45
N HIS A 24 -3.26 13.14 8.59
CA HIS A 24 -2.83 11.74 8.78
C HIS A 24 -2.36 11.10 7.47
N VAL A 25 -1.38 11.73 6.83
CA VAL A 25 -0.85 11.31 5.54
C VAL A 25 0.54 10.72 5.72
N VAL A 26 0.72 9.50 5.21
CA VAL A 26 2.03 8.83 5.09
C VAL A 26 2.39 8.82 3.61
N ALA A 27 3.34 9.67 3.20
CA ALA A 27 3.77 9.78 1.80
C ALA A 27 5.18 10.40 1.67
N LEU A 28 5.87 10.07 0.58
CA LEU A 28 7.23 10.55 0.33
C LEU A 28 7.22 12.05 0.01
N TYR A 29 8.01 12.85 0.73
CA TYR A 29 8.12 14.32 0.64
C TYR A 29 6.88 15.12 1.08
N TYR A 30 5.88 14.48 1.68
CA TYR A 30 4.69 15.18 2.15
C TYR A 30 5.03 16.24 3.20
N GLU A 31 5.78 15.86 4.24
CA GLU A 31 6.20 16.77 5.31
C GLU A 31 7.01 17.97 4.81
N MET A 32 7.79 17.83 3.74
CA MET A 32 8.59 18.91 3.18
C MET A 32 7.72 20.02 2.61
N ARG A 33 6.48 19.68 2.20
CA ARG A 33 5.53 20.62 1.63
C ARG A 33 4.55 21.15 2.68
N THR A 34 3.96 20.26 3.46
CA THR A 34 2.84 20.58 4.36
C THR A 34 3.28 20.91 5.78
N LYS A 35 4.55 20.60 6.14
CA LYS A 35 5.08 20.64 7.51
C LYS A 35 4.27 19.77 8.49
N SER A 36 3.56 18.77 7.97
CA SER A 36 2.71 17.82 8.70
C SER A 36 2.85 16.41 8.11
N GLY A 37 2.16 15.43 8.70
CA GLY A 37 2.16 14.03 8.23
C GLY A 37 3.42 13.25 8.59
N MET A 38 3.59 12.09 7.95
CA MET A 38 4.66 11.13 8.21
C MET A 38 5.42 10.80 6.92
N VAL A 39 6.74 10.63 7.03
CA VAL A 39 7.60 10.26 5.90
C VAL A 39 7.35 8.82 5.47
N TRP A 40 7.22 8.62 4.16
CA TRP A 40 7.37 7.32 3.54
C TRP A 40 8.76 7.16 2.92
N PRO A 41 9.51 6.08 3.21
CA PRO A 41 10.78 5.82 2.56
C PRO A 41 10.60 5.53 1.06
N PRO A 42 11.53 5.97 0.19
CA PRO A 42 11.48 5.62 -1.23
C PRO A 42 11.71 4.11 -1.42
N TYR A 43 11.16 3.55 -2.51
CA TYR A 43 11.37 2.14 -2.92
C TYR A 43 11.05 1.10 -1.85
N SER A 44 9.98 1.31 -1.08
CA SER A 44 9.56 0.42 0.01
C SER A 44 8.18 -0.23 -0.25
N PRO A 45 7.98 -0.95 -1.38
CA PRO A 45 6.71 -1.63 -1.65
C PRO A 45 6.40 -2.70 -0.60
N ASP A 46 7.44 -3.27 0.01
CA ASP A 46 7.33 -4.24 1.09
C ASP A 46 6.56 -3.71 2.31
N LEU A 47 6.45 -2.39 2.47
CA LEU A 47 5.77 -1.78 3.60
C LEU A 47 4.29 -1.50 3.31
N THR A 48 3.84 -1.50 2.06
CA THR A 48 2.48 -1.10 1.71
C THR A 48 1.52 -2.30 1.76
N PRO A 49 0.46 -2.29 2.59
CA PRO A 49 -0.55 -3.35 2.56
C PRO A 49 -1.22 -3.52 1.19
N CYS A 50 -1.36 -2.42 0.43
CA CYS A 50 -1.93 -2.46 -0.92
C CYS A 50 -1.09 -3.28 -1.91
N ASP A 51 0.25 -3.26 -1.80
CA ASP A 51 1.13 -4.05 -2.67
C ASP A 51 0.94 -5.55 -2.42
N PHE A 52 0.72 -5.94 -1.16
CA PHE A 52 0.33 -7.31 -0.79
C PHE A 52 -1.00 -7.74 -1.41
N PHE A 53 -2.06 -6.93 -1.27
CA PHE A 53 -3.36 -7.26 -1.87
C PHE A 53 -3.34 -7.23 -3.39
N GLY A 54 -2.53 -6.36 -4.00
CA GLY A 54 -2.32 -6.34 -5.45
C GLY A 54 -1.71 -7.63 -5.97
N GLY A 55 -0.74 -8.20 -5.26
CA GLY A 55 -0.20 -9.54 -5.56
C GLY A 55 -1.25 -10.64 -5.36
N TYR A 56 -1.90 -10.65 -4.20
CA TYR A 56 -2.93 -11.64 -3.87
C TYR A 56 -4.08 -11.70 -4.89
N LEU A 57 -4.59 -10.54 -5.31
CA LEU A 57 -5.65 -10.47 -6.32
C LEU A 57 -5.16 -10.98 -7.68
N LYS A 58 -3.91 -10.67 -8.07
CA LYS A 58 -3.33 -11.21 -9.32
C LYS A 58 -3.24 -12.74 -9.27
N ASP A 59 -2.77 -13.31 -8.17
CA ASP A 59 -2.68 -14.76 -7.98
C ASP A 59 -4.05 -15.44 -8.11
N MET A 60 -5.10 -14.80 -7.61
CA MET A 60 -6.48 -15.29 -7.77
C MET A 60 -6.97 -15.20 -9.23
N MET A 61 -6.54 -14.19 -9.98
CA MET A 61 -7.00 -13.95 -11.35
C MET A 61 -6.23 -14.73 -12.41
N TYR A 62 -4.94 -15.01 -12.20
CA TYR A 62 -4.07 -15.68 -13.18
C TYR A 62 -4.69 -16.98 -13.73
N PRO A 63 -5.31 -17.85 -12.92
CA PRO A 63 -5.97 -19.06 -13.43
C PRO A 63 -7.19 -18.80 -14.32
N HIS A 64 -7.87 -17.66 -14.15
CA HIS A 64 -9.09 -17.34 -14.88
C HIS A 64 -8.82 -16.76 -16.28
N ASN A 65 -7.62 -16.23 -16.53
CA ASN A 65 -7.16 -15.72 -17.82
C ASN A 65 -8.22 -14.87 -18.57
N PRO A 66 -8.70 -13.76 -17.98
CA PRO A 66 -9.72 -12.92 -18.61
C PRO A 66 -9.24 -12.37 -19.96
N GLN A 67 -10.12 -12.38 -20.95
CA GLN A 67 -9.82 -11.93 -22.32
C GLN A 67 -10.38 -10.52 -22.61
N THR A 68 -11.21 -9.99 -21.70
CA THR A 68 -11.80 -8.66 -21.84
C THR A 68 -11.68 -7.85 -20.55
N ILE A 69 -11.77 -6.53 -20.67
CA ILE A 69 -11.81 -5.61 -19.51
C ILE A 69 -13.02 -5.94 -18.62
N VAL A 70 -14.17 -6.25 -19.24
CA VAL A 70 -15.41 -6.58 -18.51
C VAL A 70 -15.22 -7.85 -17.66
N GLU A 71 -14.62 -8.90 -18.22
CA GLU A 71 -14.29 -10.11 -17.46
C GLU A 71 -13.30 -9.82 -16.34
N LEU A 72 -12.24 -9.04 -16.62
CA LEU A 72 -11.25 -8.66 -15.62
C LEU A 72 -11.89 -7.91 -14.44
N GLU A 73 -12.75 -6.92 -14.71
CA GLU A 73 -13.47 -6.15 -13.68
C GLU A 73 -14.38 -7.06 -12.85
N GLN A 74 -15.08 -8.00 -13.48
CA GLN A 74 -15.92 -8.98 -12.79
C GLN A 74 -15.10 -9.88 -11.86
N TYR A 75 -13.97 -10.40 -12.33
CA TYR A 75 -13.10 -11.25 -11.51
C TYR A 75 -12.44 -10.48 -10.37
N ILE A 76 -11.96 -9.25 -10.60
CA ILE A 76 -11.42 -8.40 -9.52
C ILE A 76 -12.49 -8.16 -8.46
N SER A 77 -13.69 -7.79 -8.90
CA SER A 77 -14.81 -7.49 -7.99
C SER A 77 -15.19 -8.72 -7.18
N ALA A 78 -15.33 -9.88 -7.82
CA ALA A 78 -15.64 -11.13 -7.14
C ALA A 78 -14.54 -11.53 -6.15
N ALA A 79 -13.27 -11.49 -6.57
CA ALA A 79 -12.12 -11.82 -5.73
C ALA A 79 -12.05 -10.90 -4.50
N TYR A 80 -12.26 -9.60 -4.66
CA TYR A 80 -12.24 -8.65 -3.55
C TYR A 80 -13.31 -8.98 -2.49
N GLN A 81 -14.51 -9.39 -2.90
CA GLN A 81 -15.59 -9.79 -1.98
C GLN A 81 -15.28 -11.07 -1.18
N THR A 82 -14.30 -11.87 -1.62
CA THR A 82 -13.86 -13.06 -0.87
C THR A 82 -12.80 -12.78 0.18
N ILE A 83 -12.19 -11.59 0.18
CA ILE A 83 -11.11 -11.25 1.12
C ILE A 83 -11.72 -11.11 2.52
N PRO A 84 -11.32 -11.95 3.50
CA PRO A 84 -11.87 -11.88 4.83
C PRO A 84 -11.35 -10.63 5.55
N THR A 85 -12.19 -10.00 6.38
CA THR A 85 -11.82 -8.82 7.19
C THR A 85 -10.56 -9.07 8.04
N GLU A 86 -10.40 -10.30 8.54
CA GLU A 86 -9.21 -10.72 9.30
C GLU A 86 -7.91 -10.57 8.50
N MET A 87 -7.95 -10.75 7.17
CA MET A 87 -6.76 -10.56 6.33
C MET A 87 -6.33 -9.09 6.27
N PHE A 88 -7.28 -8.14 6.28
CA PHE A 88 -6.97 -6.71 6.39
C PHE A 88 -6.37 -6.37 7.76
N ALA A 89 -6.91 -6.96 8.84
CA ALA A 89 -6.37 -6.78 10.19
C ALA A 89 -4.91 -7.28 10.28
N ARG A 90 -4.64 -8.48 9.76
CA ARG A 90 -3.28 -9.05 9.71
C ARG A 90 -2.33 -8.24 8.84
N ALA A 91 -2.77 -7.79 7.66
CA ALA A 91 -1.95 -6.93 6.79
C ALA A 91 -1.59 -5.61 7.49
N SER A 92 -2.53 -5.03 8.23
CA SER A 92 -2.32 -3.81 9.01
C SER A 92 -1.38 -4.03 10.20
N ALA A 93 -1.51 -5.15 10.92
CA ALA A 93 -0.60 -5.51 12.01
C ALA A 93 0.82 -5.79 11.49
N ASN A 94 0.93 -6.45 10.34
CA ASN A 94 2.20 -6.72 9.67
C ASN A 94 2.94 -5.45 9.26
N PHE A 95 2.24 -4.35 8.97
CA PHE A 95 2.90 -3.07 8.72
C PHE A 95 3.78 -2.63 9.91
N VAL A 96 3.24 -2.68 11.13
CA VAL A 96 3.99 -2.30 12.34
C VAL A 96 5.20 -3.22 12.55
N LEU A 97 5.01 -4.53 12.36
CA LEU A 97 6.09 -5.51 12.49
C LEU A 97 7.18 -5.28 11.44
N ARG A 98 6.80 -5.01 10.18
CA ARG A 98 7.73 -4.66 9.10
C ARG A 98 8.54 -3.42 9.40
N LEU A 99 7.94 -2.38 9.99
CA LEU A 99 8.68 -1.21 10.45
C LEU A 99 9.74 -1.56 11.51
N CYS A 100 9.42 -2.43 12.47
CA CYS A 100 10.40 -2.91 13.45
C CYS A 100 11.58 -3.61 12.76
N HIS A 101 11.30 -4.44 11.74
CA HIS A 101 12.35 -5.11 10.96
C HIS A 101 13.22 -4.14 10.17
N VAL A 102 12.65 -3.10 9.54
CA VAL A 102 13.43 -2.03 8.87
C VAL A 102 14.43 -1.40 9.85
N VAL A 103 13.99 -1.10 11.07
CA VAL A 103 14.85 -0.50 12.10
C VAL A 103 15.99 -1.44 12.49
N VAL A 104 15.68 -2.73 12.76
CA VAL A 104 16.68 -3.75 13.10
C VAL A 104 17.68 -3.98 11.96
N ALA A 105 17.21 -3.90 10.71
CA ALA A 105 18.04 -4.07 9.52
C ALA A 105 18.84 -2.81 9.16
N ASN A 106 18.82 -1.74 9.98
CA ASN A 106 19.43 -0.45 9.67
C ASN A 106 19.02 0.09 8.28
N SER A 107 17.72 0.05 7.98
CA SER A 107 17.13 0.42 6.69
C SER A 107 17.50 -0.50 5.51
N GLY A 108 18.06 -1.68 5.78
CA GLY A 108 18.27 -2.73 4.77
C GLY A 108 16.98 -3.44 4.36
N TYR A 109 17.03 -4.14 3.23
CA TYR A 109 15.96 -5.03 2.77
C TYR A 109 15.90 -6.29 3.64
N PHE A 110 14.71 -6.85 3.77
CA PHE A 110 14.47 -8.14 4.42
C PHE A 110 13.43 -8.92 3.61
N GLU A 111 13.55 -10.25 3.61
CA GLU A 111 12.57 -11.14 2.99
C GLU A 111 11.48 -11.55 3.99
N ASN A 112 10.42 -12.18 3.47
CA ASN A 112 9.31 -12.83 4.19
C ASN A 112 9.44 -12.88 5.72
N ILE A 113 8.74 -11.97 6.40
CA ILE A 113 8.51 -12.10 7.85
C ILE A 113 7.48 -13.23 8.02
N VAL A 114 7.97 -14.40 8.40
CA VAL A 114 7.10 -15.49 8.87
C VAL A 114 6.75 -15.18 10.32
N LEU A 115 5.47 -14.97 10.59
CA LEU A 115 4.90 -15.02 11.94
C LEU A 115 4.23 -16.37 12.13
#